data_AF-A0ABD6U8M1-F1
#
_entry.id   AF-A0ABD6U8M1-F1
#
_cell.length_a   1.000
_cell.length_b   1.000
_cell.length_c   1.000
_cell.angle_alpha   90.00
_cell.angle_beta   90.00
_cell.angle_gamma   90.00
#
_symmetry.space_group_name_H-M   'P 1'
#
loop_
_entity.id
_entity.type
_entity.pdbx_description
1 polymer ?
#
loop_
_entity_poly.entity_id
_entity_poly.type
_entity_poly.pdbx_seq_one_letter_code
_entity_poly.pdbx_strand_id
1 'polypeptide(L)'
;MNKTDKMLVGERTFCALLLVFSLVIFYLAYQISGFSSANSPGAFPIGVALVMILSAVKIAFELVGKARPDCSGWLDAFQQFRSQHFPRAVLIFGLLAVTYLAAIQWVSFYVSTFLFLVLSIVYLRNGRVLNAILIAAVLLVLIYLLFSLAFSVYLP
;
A
#
# COMPACT_ATOMS: atom_id res chain seq x y z
N MET A 1 0.09 31.95 -19.67
CA MET A 1 1.41 31.48 -19.17
C MET A 1 1.30 29.97 -19.01
N ASN A 2 1.71 29.20 -20.03
CA ASN A 2 1.69 27.74 -19.97
C ASN A 2 2.77 27.31 -18.96
N LYS A 3 2.36 26.89 -17.75
CA LYS A 3 3.29 26.24 -16.82
C LYS A 3 3.68 24.92 -17.48
N THR A 4 4.88 24.85 -18.03
CA THR A 4 5.46 23.57 -18.47
C THR A 4 5.45 22.66 -17.26
N ASP A 5 4.60 21.64 -17.29
CA ASP A 5 4.49 20.70 -16.19
C ASP A 5 5.81 19.92 -16.15
N LYS A 6 6.64 20.23 -15.16
CA LYS A 6 7.97 19.66 -15.00
C LYS A 6 7.84 18.35 -14.24
N MET A 7 8.61 17.36 -14.66
CA MET A 7 8.69 16.08 -13.97
C MET A 7 9.27 16.24 -12.57
N LEU A 8 8.76 15.46 -11.61
CA LEU A 8 9.41 15.34 -10.31
C LEU A 8 10.71 14.54 -10.44
N VAL A 9 11.63 14.79 -9.52
CA VAL A 9 12.95 14.18 -9.58
C VAL A 9 12.87 12.70 -9.25
N GLY A 10 13.36 11.85 -10.15
CA GLY A 10 13.28 10.39 -10.01
C GLY A 10 11.88 9.80 -10.24
N GLU A 11 10.91 10.59 -10.71
CA GLU A 11 9.56 10.11 -10.99
C GLU A 11 9.53 8.97 -12.04
N ARG A 12 10.41 9.05 -13.06
CA ARG A 12 10.57 7.99 -14.07
C ARG A 12 11.07 6.68 -13.47
N THR A 13 12.12 6.76 -12.65
CA THR A 13 12.72 5.57 -12.03
C THR A 13 11.77 4.97 -11.01
N PHE A 14 11.06 5.79 -10.23
CA PHE A 14 9.99 5.32 -9.33
C PHE A 14 8.87 4.63 -10.09
N CYS A 15 8.36 5.25 -11.16
CA CYS A 15 7.29 4.68 -11.97
C CYS A 15 7.69 3.35 -12.59
N ALA A 16 8.92 3.24 -13.10
CA ALA A 16 9.46 1.98 -13.64
C ALA A 16 9.57 0.91 -12.55
N LEU A 17 10.12 1.25 -11.38
CA LEU A 17 10.21 0.34 -10.23
C LEU A 17 8.83 -0.13 -9.76
N LEU A 18 7.86 0.79 -9.67
CA LEU A 18 6.51 0.51 -9.24
C LEU A 18 5.78 -0.39 -10.24
N LEU A 19 5.98 -0.18 -11.54
CA LEU A 19 5.45 -1.04 -12.60
C LEU A 19 6.02 -2.46 -12.47
N VAL A 20 7.35 -2.61 -12.39
CA VAL A 20 8.00 -3.92 -12.21
C VAL A 20 7.51 -4.61 -10.94
N PHE A 21 7.45 -3.89 -9.82
CA PHE A 21 6.96 -4.41 -8.55
C PHE A 21 5.50 -4.87 -8.64
N SER A 22 4.63 -4.09 -9.29
CA SER A 22 3.23 -4.46 -9.48
C SER A 22 3.05 -5.71 -10.36
N LEU A 23 3.88 -5.88 -11.40
CA LEU A 23 3.90 -7.10 -12.22
C LEU A 23 4.35 -8.32 -11.42
N VAL A 24 5.36 -8.17 -10.56
CA VAL A 24 5.83 -9.24 -9.68
C VAL A 24 4.72 -9.66 -8.71
N ILE A 25 4.03 -8.71 -8.07
CA ILE A 25 2.88 -9.03 -7.21
C ILE A 25 1.79 -9.74 -8.01
N PHE A 26 1.46 -9.24 -9.21
CA PHE A 26 0.45 -9.87 -10.06
C PHE A 26 0.81 -11.33 -10.39
N TYR A 27 2.07 -11.58 -10.75
CA TYR A 27 2.56 -12.93 -11.06
C TYR A 27 2.50 -13.86 -9.84
N LEU A 28 3.00 -13.40 -8.67
CA LEU A 28 2.95 -14.17 -7.43
C LEU A 28 1.51 -14.46 -7.02
N ALA A 29 0.62 -13.47 -7.11
CA ALA A 29 -0.78 -13.62 -6.78
C ALA A 29 -1.51 -14.59 -7.73
N TYR A 30 -1.18 -14.54 -9.02
CA TYR A 30 -1.67 -15.48 -10.02
C TYR A 30 -1.20 -16.91 -9.72
N GLN A 31 0.01 -17.08 -9.18
CA GLN A 31 0.52 -18.40 -8.80
C GLN A 31 -0.24 -19.01 -7.61
N ILE A 32 -0.82 -18.19 -6.72
CA ILE A 32 -1.54 -18.67 -5.53
C ILE A 32 -2.83 -19.40 -5.92
N SER A 33 -3.65 -18.80 -6.79
CA SER A 33 -5.00 -19.31 -7.08
C SER A 33 -5.50 -19.05 -8.50
N GLY A 34 -4.64 -18.57 -9.40
CA GLY A 34 -5.00 -18.25 -10.78
C GLY A 34 -6.28 -17.41 -10.89
N PHE A 35 -7.17 -17.82 -11.79
CA PHE A 35 -8.53 -17.28 -11.93
C PHE A 35 -9.60 -18.24 -11.40
N SER A 36 -9.26 -19.08 -10.41
CA SER A 36 -10.16 -20.16 -9.97
C SER A 36 -11.46 -19.65 -9.34
N SER A 37 -11.42 -18.56 -8.56
CA SER A 37 -12.62 -17.93 -8.01
C SER A 37 -12.36 -16.50 -7.51
N ALA A 38 -13.40 -15.66 -7.53
CA ALA A 38 -13.35 -14.29 -7.00
C ALA A 38 -13.11 -14.23 -5.49
N ASN A 39 -13.41 -15.31 -4.77
CA ASN A 39 -13.20 -15.42 -3.31
C ASN A 39 -11.93 -16.22 -2.97
N SER A 40 -11.05 -16.44 -3.93
CA SER A 40 -9.79 -17.15 -3.69
C SER A 40 -8.76 -16.26 -2.96
N PRO A 41 -7.81 -16.84 -2.21
CA PRO A 41 -6.79 -16.09 -1.49
C PRO A 41 -5.94 -15.16 -2.38
N GLY A 42 -5.74 -15.50 -3.67
CA GLY A 42 -5.02 -14.68 -4.63
C GLY A 42 -5.85 -13.58 -5.31
N ALA A 43 -7.19 -13.63 -5.23
CA ALA A 43 -8.05 -12.67 -5.93
C ALA A 43 -7.83 -11.22 -5.46
N PHE A 44 -7.67 -11.01 -4.14
CA PHE A 44 -7.45 -9.67 -3.60
C PHE A 44 -6.07 -9.08 -4.01
N PRO A 45 -4.94 -9.80 -3.85
CA PRO A 45 -3.65 -9.33 -4.38
C PRO A 45 -3.64 -9.09 -5.90
N ILE A 46 -4.33 -9.92 -6.70
CA ILE A 46 -4.49 -9.70 -8.16
C ILE A 46 -5.19 -8.35 -8.42
N GLY A 47 -6.30 -8.09 -7.73
CA GLY A 47 -7.05 -6.84 -7.89
C GLY A 47 -6.22 -5.60 -7.56
N VAL A 48 -5.49 -5.64 -6.44
CA VAL A 48 -4.59 -4.54 -6.04
C VAL A 48 -3.47 -4.35 -7.06
N ALA A 49 -2.82 -5.43 -7.50
CA ALA A 49 -1.76 -5.37 -8.49
C ALA A 49 -2.25 -4.77 -9.82
N LEU A 50 -3.46 -5.12 -10.26
CA LEU A 50 -4.06 -4.58 -11.48
C LEU A 50 -4.29 -3.06 -11.37
N VAL A 51 -4.81 -2.58 -10.24
CA VAL A 51 -4.97 -1.13 -9.99
C VAL A 51 -3.61 -0.42 -10.00
N MET A 52 -2.58 -1.03 -9.40
CA MET A 52 -1.22 -0.49 -9.42
C MET A 52 -0.65 -0.42 -10.83
N ILE A 53 -0.81 -1.47 -11.64
CA ILE A 53 -0.35 -1.51 -13.04
C ILE A 53 -1.03 -0.41 -13.85
N LEU A 54 -2.36 -0.31 -13.78
CA LEU A 54 -3.12 0.72 -14.51
C LEU A 54 -2.69 2.14 -14.10
N SER A 55 -2.49 2.35 -12.81
CA SER A 55 -2.01 3.64 -12.29
C SER A 55 -0.59 3.94 -12.79
N ALA A 56 0.32 2.97 -12.74
CA ALA A 56 1.69 3.12 -13.21
C ALA A 56 1.76 3.40 -14.71
N VAL A 57 0.94 2.70 -15.52
CA VAL A 57 0.85 2.92 -16.96
C VAL A 57 0.32 4.31 -17.26
N LYS A 58 -0.74 4.75 -16.58
CA LYS A 58 -1.27 6.11 -16.72
C LYS A 58 -0.21 7.16 -16.40
N ILE A 59 0.48 7.01 -15.27
CA ILE A 59 1.58 7.90 -14.85
C ILE A 59 2.69 7.90 -15.91
N ALA A 60 3.10 6.72 -16.41
CA ALA A 60 4.11 6.62 -17.44
C ALA A 60 3.73 7.39 -18.72
N PHE A 61 2.47 7.33 -19.16
CA PHE A 61 1.97 8.10 -20.30
C PHE A 61 2.02 9.61 -20.05
N GLU A 62 1.63 10.07 -18.86
CA GLU A 62 1.72 11.49 -18.48
C GLU A 62 3.18 11.98 -18.46
N LEU A 63 4.13 11.09 -18.14
CA LEU A 63 5.56 11.39 -18.05
C LEU A 63 6.28 11.54 -19.41
N VAL A 64 5.71 11.02 -20.50
CA VAL A 64 6.31 11.10 -21.84
C VAL A 64 6.36 12.55 -22.35
N GLY A 65 5.39 13.39 -21.95
CA GLY A 65 5.27 14.78 -22.42
C GLY A 65 5.89 15.84 -21.51
N LYS A 66 6.38 15.48 -20.32
CA LYS A 66 6.86 16.45 -19.32
C LYS A 66 8.35 16.80 -19.50
N ALA A 67 8.69 18.04 -19.19
CA ALA A 67 10.06 18.55 -19.27
C ALA A 67 10.97 17.94 -18.20
N ARG A 68 12.27 17.81 -18.49
CA ARG A 68 13.26 17.25 -17.55
C ARG A 68 13.28 18.04 -16.23
N PRO A 69 13.48 17.37 -15.08
CA PRO A 69 13.60 18.06 -13.79
C PRO A 69 14.84 18.96 -13.77
N ASP A 70 14.70 20.14 -13.16
CA ASP A 70 15.84 21.02 -12.87
C ASP A 70 16.56 20.50 -11.63
N CYS A 71 17.69 19.80 -11.80
CA CYS A 71 18.50 19.32 -10.69
C CYS A 71 19.99 19.55 -10.93
N SER A 72 20.68 20.06 -9.91
CA SER A 72 22.10 20.41 -9.91
C SER A 72 23.02 19.31 -9.37
N GLY A 73 22.52 18.11 -9.04
CA GLY A 73 23.37 17.01 -8.55
C GLY A 73 22.60 15.75 -8.10
N TRP A 74 23.33 14.65 -7.91
CA TRP A 74 22.76 13.34 -7.53
C TRP A 74 22.23 13.29 -6.08
N LEU A 75 22.87 14.02 -5.17
CA LEU A 75 22.46 14.09 -3.75
C LEU A 75 21.16 14.88 -3.56
N ASP A 76 21.03 16.03 -4.21
CA ASP A 76 19.79 16.83 -4.20
C ASP A 76 18.63 16.03 -4.81
N ALA A 77 18.90 15.29 -5.89
CA ALA A 77 17.92 14.43 -6.53
C ALA A 77 17.41 13.32 -5.60
N PHE A 78 18.30 12.67 -4.85
CA PHE A 78 17.92 11.62 -3.90
C PHE A 78 17.12 12.17 -2.71
N GLN A 79 17.52 13.32 -2.17
CA GLN A 79 16.82 13.93 -1.03
C GLN A 79 15.42 14.41 -1.43
N GLN A 80 15.28 15.02 -2.61
CA GLN A 80 14.00 15.45 -3.17
C GLN A 80 13.10 14.25 -3.48
N PHE A 81 13.64 13.20 -4.09
CA PHE A 81 12.95 11.94 -4.35
C PHE A 81 12.37 11.32 -3.07
N ARG A 82 13.20 11.17 -2.02
CA ARG A 82 12.76 10.57 -0.75
C ARG A 82 11.65 11.41 -0.10
N SER A 83 11.80 12.73 -0.10
CA SER A 83 10.82 13.62 0.52
C SER A 83 9.47 13.64 -0.19
N GLN A 84 9.47 13.51 -1.53
CA GLN A 84 8.27 13.61 -2.35
C GLN A 84 7.58 12.26 -2.56
N HIS A 85 8.34 11.18 -2.75
CA HIS A 85 7.78 9.85 -3.03
C HIS A 85 7.53 9.00 -1.76
N PHE A 86 8.25 9.26 -0.67
CA PHE A 86 8.16 8.46 0.57
C PHE A 86 7.85 9.35 1.77
N PRO A 87 6.63 9.92 1.87
CA PRO A 87 6.24 10.68 3.04
C PRO A 87 6.33 9.80 4.28
N ARG A 88 6.75 10.39 5.41
CA ARG A 88 6.98 9.65 6.68
C ARG A 88 5.81 8.78 7.09
N ALA A 89 4.58 9.23 6.82
CA ALA A 89 3.37 8.49 7.13
C ALA A 89 3.30 7.14 6.38
N VAL A 90 3.68 7.10 5.10
CA VAL A 90 3.70 5.85 4.30
C VAL A 90 4.76 4.89 4.83
N LEU A 91 5.94 5.40 5.19
CA LEU A 91 7.00 4.57 5.76
C LEU A 91 6.60 3.97 7.12
N ILE A 92 6.02 4.77 8.00
CA ILE A 92 5.60 4.31 9.34
C ILE A 92 4.41 3.35 9.23
N PHE A 93 3.43 3.66 8.37
CA PHE A 93 2.30 2.77 8.12
C PHE A 93 2.75 1.45 7.47
N GLY A 94 3.67 1.49 6.51
CA GLY A 94 4.27 0.30 5.91
C GLY A 94 5.03 -0.54 6.93
N LEU A 95 5.80 0.09 7.82
CA LEU A 95 6.47 -0.60 8.93
C LEU A 95 5.46 -1.28 9.85
N LEU A 96 4.41 -0.57 10.27
CA LEU A 96 3.32 -1.14 11.08
C LEU A 96 2.67 -2.35 10.40
N ALA A 97 2.45 -2.29 9.08
CA ALA A 97 1.88 -3.39 8.33
C ALA A 97 2.81 -4.62 8.29
N VAL A 98 4.12 -4.42 8.08
CA VAL A 98 5.11 -5.51 8.11
C VAL A 98 5.21 -6.12 9.51
N THR A 99 5.25 -5.29 10.56
CA THR A 99 5.25 -5.76 11.95
C THR A 99 3.98 -6.55 12.27
N TYR A 100 2.82 -6.08 11.79
CA TYR A 100 1.56 -6.80 11.91
C TYR A 100 1.62 -8.18 11.26
N LEU A 101 2.07 -8.28 10.00
CA LEU A 101 2.20 -9.56 9.29
C LEU A 101 3.11 -10.54 10.03
N ALA A 102 4.22 -10.05 10.59
CA ALA A 102 5.10 -10.87 11.41
C ALA A 102 4.43 -11.30 12.74
N ALA A 103 3.69 -10.39 13.39
CA ALA A 103 3.05 -10.64 14.68
C ALA A 103 1.92 -11.67 14.62
N ILE A 104 1.18 -11.77 13.50
CA ILE A 104 0.11 -12.77 13.31
C ILE A 104 0.61 -14.19 13.57
N GLN A 105 1.87 -14.50 13.20
CA GLN A 105 2.45 -15.83 13.40
C GLN A 105 2.59 -16.22 14.88
N TRP A 106 2.60 -15.24 15.80
CA TRP A 106 2.90 -15.46 17.22
C TRP A 106 1.73 -15.13 18.15
N VAL A 107 0.92 -14.11 17.84
CA VAL A 107 0.00 -13.47 18.80
C VAL A 107 -1.48 -13.65 18.43
N SER A 108 -1.81 -14.50 17.45
CA SER A 108 -3.12 -14.66 16.79
C SER A 108 -3.48 -13.50 15.86
N PHE A 109 -4.36 -13.78 14.88
CA PHE A 109 -4.85 -12.78 13.96
C PHE A 109 -5.59 -11.63 14.66
N TYR A 110 -6.47 -11.95 15.62
CA TYR A 110 -7.37 -10.97 16.24
C TYR A 110 -6.63 -9.91 17.04
N VAL A 111 -5.69 -10.34 17.90
CA VAL A 111 -4.93 -9.42 18.76
C VAL A 111 -4.00 -8.56 17.89
N SER A 112 -3.32 -9.18 16.93
CA SER A 112 -2.42 -8.47 16.00
C SER A 112 -3.18 -7.43 15.18
N THR A 113 -4.37 -7.78 14.66
CA THR A 113 -5.20 -6.86 13.85
C THR A 113 -5.72 -5.71 14.69
N PHE A 114 -6.19 -5.99 15.92
CA PHE A 114 -6.68 -4.96 16.82
C PHE A 114 -5.58 -3.95 17.16
N LEU A 115 -4.39 -4.42 17.55
CA LEU A 115 -3.24 -3.56 17.86
C LEU A 115 -2.81 -2.76 16.63
N PHE A 116 -2.74 -3.40 15.45
CA PHE A 116 -2.41 -2.73 14.20
C PHE A 116 -3.40 -1.60 13.88
N LEU A 117 -4.71 -1.84 14.01
CA LEU A 117 -5.76 -0.85 13.77
C LEU A 117 -5.66 0.32 14.76
N VAL A 118 -5.52 0.04 16.07
CA VAL A 118 -5.39 1.07 17.10
C VAL A 118 -4.17 1.94 16.83
N LEU A 119 -2.99 1.33 16.64
CA LEU A 119 -1.74 2.05 16.38
C LEU A 119 -1.83 2.90 15.11
N SER A 120 -2.38 2.33 14.03
CA SER A 120 -2.55 3.03 12.76
C SER A 120 -3.49 4.24 12.89
N ILE A 121 -4.64 4.07 13.54
CA ILE A 121 -5.62 5.15 13.71
C ILE A 121 -5.07 6.23 14.64
N VAL A 122 -4.41 5.86 15.75
CA VAL A 122 -3.80 6.83 16.68
C VAL A 122 -2.72 7.65 15.97
N TYR A 123 -1.88 6.98 15.18
CA TYR A 123 -0.80 7.61 14.42
C TYR A 123 -1.35 8.55 13.34
N LEU A 124 -2.33 8.11 12.54
CA LEU A 124 -2.88 8.91 11.43
C LEU A 124 -3.79 10.05 11.90
N ARG A 125 -4.45 9.91 13.07
CA ARG A 125 -5.47 10.85 13.57
C ARG A 125 -4.98 11.73 14.73
N ASN A 126 -3.68 11.72 15.06
CA ASN A 126 -3.09 12.53 16.13
C ASN A 126 -3.80 12.40 17.49
N GLY A 127 -3.85 11.19 18.06
CA GLY A 127 -3.93 11.05 19.53
C GLY A 127 -5.29 10.86 20.21
N ARG A 128 -6.40 10.68 19.47
CA ARG A 128 -7.70 10.28 20.07
C ARG A 128 -7.76 8.77 20.32
N VAL A 129 -7.00 8.30 21.30
CA VAL A 129 -6.83 6.86 21.64
C VAL A 129 -8.15 6.16 21.92
N LEU A 130 -9.04 6.78 22.70
CA LEU A 130 -10.32 6.16 23.05
C LEU A 130 -11.20 5.90 21.82
N ASN A 131 -11.31 6.89 20.93
CA ASN A 131 -12.06 6.71 19.68
C ASN A 131 -11.35 5.73 18.75
N ALA A 132 -10.02 5.67 18.77
CA ALA A 132 -9.26 4.71 17.98
C ALA A 132 -9.55 3.27 18.41
N ILE A 133 -9.60 3.02 19.73
CA ILE A 133 -9.97 1.72 20.31
C ILE A 133 -11.39 1.32 19.87
N LEU A 134 -12.36 2.23 19.99
CA LEU A 134 -13.75 1.94 19.63
C LEU A 134 -13.88 1.63 18.13
N ILE A 135 -13.29 2.47 17.28
CA ILE A 135 -13.32 2.25 15.82
C ILE A 135 -12.59 0.95 15.45
N ALA A 136 -11.43 0.67 16.06
CA ALA A 136 -10.69 -0.56 15.83
C ALA A 136 -11.50 -1.80 16.25
N ALA A 137 -12.20 -1.76 17.38
CA ALA A 137 -13.07 -2.85 17.82
C ALA A 137 -14.22 -3.09 16.84
N VAL A 138 -14.90 -2.03 16.39
CA VAL A 138 -15.98 -2.13 15.40
C VAL A 138 -15.46 -2.69 14.07
N LEU A 139 -14.31 -2.20 13.59
CA LEU A 139 -13.67 -2.70 12.38
C LEU A 139 -13.26 -4.16 12.52
N LEU A 140 -12.72 -4.58 13.67
CA LEU A 140 -12.35 -5.97 13.92
C LEU A 140 -13.57 -6.89 13.84
N VAL A 141 -14.70 -6.48 14.43
CA VAL A 141 -15.98 -7.23 14.33
C VAL A 141 -16.45 -7.31 12.89
N LEU A 142 -16.38 -6.19 12.15
CA LEU A 142 -16.78 -6.16 10.73
C LEU A 142 -15.88 -7.07 9.88
N ILE A 143 -14.56 -7.03 10.11
CA ILE A 143 -13.59 -7.92 9.47
C ILE A 143 -13.91 -9.38 9.79
N TYR A 144 -14.15 -9.71 11.06
CA TYR A 144 -14.53 -11.07 11.47
C TYR A 144 -15.79 -11.55 10.74
N LEU A 145 -16.84 -10.74 10.68
CA LEU A 145 -18.06 -11.06 9.97
C LEU A 145 -17.81 -11.24 8.46
N LEU A 146 -16.99 -10.37 7.86
CA LEU A 146 -16.63 -10.45 6.45
C LEU A 146 -15.88 -11.76 6.15
N PHE A 147 -14.90 -12.14 6.96
CA PHE A 147 -14.16 -13.39 6.78
C PHE A 147 -15.01 -14.63 7.06
N SER A 148 -15.83 -14.60 8.10
CA SER A 148 -16.70 -15.72 8.45
C SER A 148 -17.84 -15.93 7.44
N LEU A 149 -18.43 -14.85 6.91
CA LEU A 149 -19.61 -14.92 6.03
C LEU A 149 -19.26 -14.92 4.54
N ALA A 150 -18.28 -14.11 4.11
CA ALA A 150 -17.94 -13.98 2.69
C ALA A 150 -16.89 -15.00 2.25
N PHE A 151 -15.96 -15.36 3.15
CA PHE A 151 -14.88 -16.28 2.83
C PHE A 151 -15.03 -17.67 3.46
N SER A 152 -15.92 -17.84 4.45
CA SER A 152 -16.09 -19.11 5.19
C SER A 152 -14.78 -19.69 5.73
N VAL A 153 -13.78 -18.83 5.97
CA VAL A 153 -12.46 -19.21 6.49
C VAL A 153 -12.37 -18.77 7.94
N TYR A 154 -12.13 -19.73 8.83
CA TYR A 154 -11.74 -19.44 10.21
C TYR A 154 -10.27 -19.02 10.22
N LEU A 155 -10.01 -17.78 10.64
CA LEU A 155 -8.65 -17.26 10.81
C LEU A 155 -8.05 -17.77 12.14
N PRO A 156 -6.77 -18.19 12.16
CA PRO A 156 -6.10 -18.75 13.33
C PRO A 156 -5.84 -17.74 14.46
#